data_AF-B8L1P3-F1
#
_entry.id   AF-B8L1P3-F1
#
_cell.length_a   1.000
_cell.length_b   1.000
_cell.length_c   1.000
_cell.angle_alpha   90.00
_cell.angle_beta   90.00
_cell.angle_gamma   90.00
#
_symmetry.space_group_name_H-M   'P 1'
#
loop_
_entity.id
_entity.type
_entity.pdbx_description
1 polymer ?
#
loop_
_entity_poly.entity_id
_entity_poly.type
_entity_poly.pdbx_seq_one_letter_code
_entity_poly.pdbx_strand_id
1 'polypeptide(L)'
;MQFHHIFPKAVLKTSFTAREVDDIANLVFIGGKTNRAISDKAPAVYLPPLVDQLGEPALAAQCVPVEASLLEVESTRLSCLSDARGLQRR
;
A
#
# COMPACT_ATOMS: atom_id res chain seq x y z
N MET A 1 10.46 -12.93 7.88
CA MET A 1 9.67 -12.03 7.01
C MET A 1 8.35 -11.73 7.70
N GLN A 2 7.81 -10.53 7.53
CA GLN A 2 6.49 -10.12 8.05
C GLN A 2 5.66 -9.57 6.89
N PHE A 3 4.34 -9.53 7.03
CA PHE A 3 3.47 -8.84 6.09
C PHE A 3 2.93 -7.56 6.73
N HIS A 4 2.58 -6.60 5.88
CA HIS A 4 1.98 -5.34 6.26
C HIS A 4 0.83 -5.05 5.33
N HIS A 5 -0.23 -4.44 5.86
CA HIS A 5 -1.29 -3.90 5.01
C HIS A 5 -0.82 -2.57 4.44
N ILE A 6 -0.78 -2.38 3.12
CA ILE A 6 -0.43 -1.10 2.50
C ILE A 6 -1.25 -0.01 3.19
N PHE A 7 -2.57 -0.17 3.24
CA PHE A 7 -3.46 0.62 4.08
C PHE A 7 -3.70 -0.11 5.41
N PRO A 8 -3.13 0.36 6.55
CA PRO A 8 -3.25 -0.34 7.82
C PRO A 8 -4.70 -0.48 8.26
N LYS A 9 -5.02 -1.59 8.94
CA LYS A 9 -6.36 -1.83 9.51
C LYS A 9 -6.87 -0.65 10.31
N ALA A 10 -6.00 0.03 11.06
CA ALA A 10 -6.34 1.21 11.86
C ALA A 10 -6.90 2.38 11.03
N VAL A 11 -6.41 2.55 9.81
CA VAL A 11 -6.81 3.61 8.88
C VAL A 11 -8.15 3.29 8.20
N LEU A 12 -8.46 2.01 7.98
CA LEU A 12 -9.63 1.58 7.20
C LEU A 12 -10.87 1.18 8.04
N LYS A 13 -10.81 1.23 9.38
CA LYS A 13 -11.85 0.65 10.27
C LYS A 13 -13.27 1.16 10.05
N THR A 14 -13.43 2.39 9.56
CA THR A 14 -14.74 3.05 9.44
C THR A 14 -15.41 2.85 8.10
N SER A 15 -14.63 2.57 7.06
CA SER A 15 -15.10 2.66 5.66
C SER A 15 -15.04 1.32 4.92
N PHE A 16 -14.37 0.31 5.49
CA PHE A 16 -14.14 -0.98 4.83
C PHE A 16 -14.49 -2.15 5.73
N THR A 17 -14.96 -3.23 5.12
CA THR A 17 -15.16 -4.51 5.82
C THR A 17 -13.83 -5.18 6.12
N ALA A 18 -13.79 -6.03 7.16
CA ALA A 18 -12.58 -6.80 7.47
C ALA A 18 -12.09 -7.65 6.27
N ARG A 19 -13.01 -8.16 5.46
CA ARG A 19 -12.70 -8.94 4.25
C ARG A 19 -11.97 -8.11 3.20
N GLU A 20 -12.43 -6.87 2.96
CA GLU A 20 -11.79 -5.96 2.01
C GLU A 20 -10.41 -5.56 2.51
N VAL A 21 -10.29 -5.21 3.79
CA VAL A 21 -9.01 -4.82 4.37
C VAL A 21 -7.98 -5.96 4.27
N ASP A 22 -8.40 -7.22 4.44
CA ASP A 22 -7.55 -8.41 4.34
C ASP A 22 -7.34 -8.94 2.90
N ASP A 23 -7.72 -8.16 1.87
CA ASP A 23 -7.43 -8.49 0.47
C ASP A 23 -5.91 -8.55 0.21
N ILE A 24 -5.46 -9.52 -0.58
CA ILE A 24 -4.06 -9.71 -0.96
C ILE A 24 -3.51 -8.47 -1.69
N ALA A 25 -4.35 -7.74 -2.42
CA ALA A 25 -3.96 -6.49 -3.07
C ALA A 25 -3.52 -5.40 -2.07
N ASN A 26 -3.96 -5.51 -0.82
CA ASN A 26 -3.56 -4.62 0.27
C ASN A 26 -2.37 -5.16 1.06
N LEU A 27 -1.70 -6.25 0.66
CA LEU A 27 -0.61 -6.84 1.44
C LEU A 27 0.75 -6.64 0.78
N VAL A 28 1.75 -6.31 1.59
CA VAL A 28 3.17 -6.28 1.19
C VAL A 28 4.01 -7.08 2.17
N PHE A 29 5.05 -7.75 1.67
CA PHE A 29 5.97 -8.54 2.48
C PHE A 29 7.25 -7.76 2.73
N ILE A 30 7.55 -7.50 4.00
CA ILE A 30 8.65 -6.64 4.41
C ILE A 30 9.42 -7.22 5.61
N GLY A 31 10.61 -6.69 5.85
CA GLY A 31 11.40 -7.00 7.05
C GLY A 31 10.76 -6.42 8.32
N GLY A 32 10.98 -7.07 9.46
CA GLY A 32 10.42 -6.62 10.75
C GLY A 32 10.91 -5.22 11.18
N LYS A 33 12.12 -4.81 10.78
CA LYS A 33 12.62 -3.44 10.99
C LYS A 33 11.75 -2.41 10.27
N THR A 34 11.45 -2.64 8.99
CA THR A 34 10.59 -1.77 8.17
C THR A 34 9.16 -1.77 8.71
N ASN A 35 8.60 -2.93 9.03
CA ASN A 35 7.24 -3.05 9.57
C ASN A 35 7.03 -2.22 10.83
N ARG A 36 7.99 -2.26 11.76
CA ARG A 36 7.97 -1.43 12.97
C ARG A 36 8.13 0.07 12.69
N ALA A 37 8.87 0.44 11.64
CA ALA A 37 9.12 1.85 11.31
C ALA A 37 7.89 2.52 10.67
N ILE A 38 7.15 1.77 9.85
CA ILE A 38 5.92 2.25 9.20
C ILE A 38 4.70 2.13 10.14
N SER A 39 4.60 1.07 10.95
CA SER A 39 3.53 0.88 11.94
C SER A 39 2.14 1.11 11.32
N ASP A 40 1.28 1.90 11.96
CA ASP A 40 -0.09 2.22 11.57
C ASP A 40 -0.20 3.54 10.78
N LYS A 41 0.91 4.06 10.28
CA LYS A 41 0.93 5.29 9.46
C LYS A 41 0.18 5.07 8.15
N ALA A 42 -0.53 6.09 7.70
CA ALA A 42 -1.18 6.08 6.39
C ALA A 42 -0.15 5.99 5.24
N PRO A 43 -0.48 5.35 4.10
CA PRO A 43 0.36 5.29 2.89
C PRO A 43 0.92 6.62 2.45
N ALA A 44 0.08 7.66 2.45
CA ALA A 44 0.48 9.02 2.08
C ALA A 44 1.61 9.59 2.96
N VAL A 45 1.81 9.05 4.17
CA VAL A 45 2.86 9.48 5.10
C VAL A 45 4.15 8.68 4.91
N TYR A 46 4.06 7.36 4.70
CA TYR A 46 5.24 6.50 4.71
C TYR A 46 5.76 6.10 3.32
N LEU A 47 4.92 6.11 2.27
CA LEU A 47 5.35 5.75 0.92
C LEU A 47 6.22 6.82 0.25
N PRO A 48 5.92 8.13 0.30
CA PRO A 48 6.78 9.14 -0.33
C PRO A 48 8.27 9.06 0.11
N PRO A 49 8.60 9.00 1.42
CA PRO A 49 10.00 8.86 1.82
C PRO A 49 10.60 7.49 1.49
N LEU A 50 9.79 6.45 1.23
CA LEU A 50 10.27 5.16 0.73
C LEU A 50 10.53 5.21 -0.79
N VAL A 51 9.72 5.95 -1.55
CA VAL A 51 9.96 6.23 -2.98
C VAL A 51 11.28 6.96 -3.13
N ASP A 52 11.55 7.97 -2.30
CA ASP A 52 12.83 8.70 -2.33
C ASP A 52 14.03 7.80 -2.03
N GLN A 53 13.86 6.78 -1.18
CA GLN A 53 14.93 5.87 -0.77
C GLN A 53 15.16 4.70 -1.74
N LEU A 54 14.09 4.14 -2.29
CA LEU A 54 14.12 2.89 -3.08
C LEU A 54 13.95 3.14 -4.59
N GLY A 55 13.40 4.29 -4.95
CA GLY A 55 12.98 4.63 -6.31
C GLY A 55 11.61 4.07 -6.68
N GLU A 56 10.88 4.82 -7.51
CA GLU A 56 9.59 4.39 -8.06
C GLU A 56 9.64 3.02 -8.76
N PRO A 57 10.67 2.68 -9.59
CA PRO A 57 10.68 1.40 -10.30
C PRO A 57 10.68 0.18 -9.36
N ALA A 58 11.30 0.29 -8.18
CA ALA A 58 11.37 -0.80 -7.21
C ALA A 58 10.01 -1.08 -6.55
N LEU A 59 9.22 -0.04 -6.31
CA LEU A 59 7.87 -0.13 -5.76
C LEU A 59 6.87 -0.56 -6.85
N ALA A 60 7.00 -0.03 -8.06
CA ALA A 60 6.19 -0.39 -9.22
C ALA A 60 6.36 -1.88 -9.59
N ALA A 61 7.58 -2.42 -9.54
CA ALA A 61 7.82 -3.85 -9.75
C ALA A 61 7.08 -4.76 -8.75
N GLN A 62 6.74 -4.22 -7.57
CA GLN A 62 5.96 -4.89 -6.53
C GLN A 62 4.47 -4.50 -6.55
N CYS A 63 4.04 -3.75 -7.58
CA CYS A 63 2.69 -3.23 -7.73
C CYS A 63 2.23 -2.35 -6.56
N VAL A 64 3.17 -1.66 -5.89
CA VAL A 64 2.84 -0.68 -4.85
C VAL A 64 2.58 0.67 -5.53
N PRO A 65 1.43 1.32 -5.29
CA PRO A 65 1.14 2.62 -5.88
C PRO A 65 2.10 3.69 -5.35
N VAL A 66 2.51 4.61 -6.23
CA VAL A 66 3.36 5.76 -5.88
C VAL A 66 2.67 7.11 -6.14
N GLU A 67 1.57 7.12 -6.90
CA GLU A 67 0.81 8.32 -7.17
C GLU A 67 0.06 8.80 -5.92
N ALA A 68 0.27 10.06 -5.53
CA ALA A 68 -0.29 10.63 -4.29
C ALA A 68 -1.82 10.53 -4.21
N SER A 69 -2.52 10.70 -5.33
CA SER A 69 -3.98 10.54 -5.42
C SER A 69 -4.45 9.14 -4.99
N LEU A 70 -3.66 8.10 -5.29
CA LEU A 70 -3.96 6.71 -4.94
C LEU A 70 -3.60 6.35 -3.49
N LEU A 71 -2.98 7.26 -2.73
CA LEU A 71 -2.57 7.03 -1.34
C LEU A 71 -3.58 7.55 -0.32
N GLU A 72 -4.64 8.21 -0.77
CA GLU A 72 -5.74 8.68 0.06
C GLU A 72 -6.79 7.59 0.27
N VAL A 73 -7.31 7.50 1.49
CA VAL A 73 -8.32 6.49 1.87
C VAL A 73 -9.57 6.59 0.99
N GLU A 74 -10.02 7.82 0.70
CA GLU A 74 -11.22 8.09 -0.11
C GLU A 74 -11.04 7.71 -1.60
N SER A 75 -9.81 7.76 -2.11
CA SER A 75 -9.51 7.33 -3.49
C SER A 75 -9.32 5.81 -3.60
N THR A 76 -9.16 5.12 -2.47
CA THR A 76 -8.77 3.71 -2.47
C THR A 76 -10.00 2.83 -2.53
N ARG A 77 -10.38 2.39 -3.74
CA ARG A 77 -11.14 1.14 -3.85
C ARG A 77 -10.09 0.03 -3.85
N LEU A 78 -10.06 -0.88 -2.88
CA LEU A 78 -9.02 -1.94 -2.84
C LEU A 78 -8.92 -2.76 -4.15
N SER A 79 -9.97 -2.77 -4.97
CA SER A 79 -9.93 -3.28 -6.35
C SER A 79 -8.96 -2.52 -7.27
N CYS A 80 -8.72 -1.22 -7.10
CA CYS A 80 -7.79 -0.44 -7.91
C CYS A 80 -6.32 -0.81 -7.67
N LEU A 81 -5.96 -1.29 -6.46
CA LEU A 81 -4.65 -1.90 -6.21
C LEU A 81 -4.46 -3.18 -7.04
N SER A 82 -5.56 -3.88 -7.34
CA SER A 82 -5.54 -5.03 -8.25
C SER A 82 -5.40 -4.62 -9.72
N ASP A 83 -6.00 -3.49 -10.10
CA ASP A 83 -5.97 -2.96 -11.48
C ASP A 83 -4.67 -2.22 -11.81
N ALA A 84 -3.90 -1.76 -10.81
CA ALA A 84 -2.53 -1.27 -11.00
C ALA A 84 -1.62 -2.33 -11.66
N ARG A 85 -1.97 -3.64 -11.54
CA ARG A 85 -1.32 -4.73 -12.27
C ARG A 85 -1.65 -4.76 -13.77
N GLY A 86 -2.75 -4.14 -14.19
CA GLY A 86 -3.19 -4.04 -15.58
C GLY A 86 -2.59 -2.87 -16.35
N LEU A 87 -2.09 -1.84 -15.65
CA LEU A 87 -1.52 -0.63 -16.27
C LEU A 87 -0.07 -0.82 -16.76
N GLN A 88 0.60 -1.92 -16.38
CA GLN A 88 1.93 -2.31 -16.86
C GLN A 88 1.91 -3.07 -18.20
N ARG A 89 0.78 -3.07 -18.92
CA ARG A 89 0.70 -3.60 -20.30
C ARG A 89 0.49 -2.48 -21.31
N ARG A 90 1.59 -1.92 -21.79
CA ARG A 90 1.75 -1.39 -23.15
C ARG A 90 3.07 -1.87 -23.73
#